data_AF-C6TJX0-F1
#
_entry.id   AF-C6TJX0-F1
#
_cell.length_a   1.000
_cell.length_b   1.000
_cell.length_c   1.000
_cell.angle_alpha   90.00
_cell.angle_beta   90.00
_cell.angle_gamma   90.00
#
_symmetry.space_group_name_H-M   'P 1'
#
loop_
_entity.id
_entity.type
_entity.pdbx_description
1 polymer ?
#
loop_
_entity_poly.entity_id
_entity_poly.type
_entity_poly.pdbx_seq_one_letter_code
_entity_poly.pdbx_strand_id
1 'polypeptide(L)'
;MHYLFESVWDPTLVPGAPKRISYNFLSSFEKWLNFDTNPLYALLHESIYCQGSANKWSANSVRTAVGDKFDAIRAARERLPVLFTGEMIFPWMFDEIHALKPFKEAAHILAEKKDWPPLYDVQVLNNNKVPVAAAVYYEDLYVNFKLAMETASQIAGIRPWITNEFMHSGLRDDGSKVIDQLLGMLNGRKPLF
;
A
#
# COMPACT_ATOMS: atom_id res chain seq x y z
N MET A 1 -2.00 -1.23 15.08
CA MET A 1 -0.59 -1.41 15.50
C MET A 1 -0.32 -1.04 16.95
N HIS A 2 -0.79 0.10 17.48
CA HIS A 2 -0.52 0.51 18.87
C HIS A 2 -0.82 -0.59 19.91
N TYR A 3 -2.05 -1.10 19.94
CA TYR A 3 -2.47 -2.18 20.84
C TYR A 3 -1.73 -3.50 20.63
N LEU A 4 -1.26 -3.78 19.41
CA LEU A 4 -0.46 -4.97 19.14
C LEU A 4 0.85 -4.90 19.93
N PHE A 5 1.52 -3.73 19.90
CA PHE A 5 2.80 -3.53 20.55
C PHE A 5 2.74 -3.53 22.09
N GLU A 6 1.59 -3.28 22.69
CA GLU A 6 1.42 -3.39 24.16
C GLU A 6 1.61 -4.83 24.66
N SER A 7 1.39 -5.82 23.80
CA SER A 7 1.46 -7.24 24.14
C SER A 7 2.78 -7.92 23.75
N VAL A 8 3.81 -7.17 23.33
CA VAL A 8 5.07 -7.74 22.78
C VAL A 8 5.71 -8.72 23.75
N TRP A 9 5.76 -8.40 25.04
CA TRP A 9 6.48 -9.18 26.04
C TRP A 9 5.51 -9.96 26.94
N ASP A 10 5.87 -11.20 27.29
CA ASP A 10 5.18 -11.90 28.37
C ASP A 10 5.33 -11.13 29.69
N PRO A 11 4.30 -11.13 30.56
CA PRO A 11 4.40 -10.52 31.87
C PRO A 11 5.52 -11.18 32.67
N THR A 12 6.29 -10.38 33.42
CA THR A 12 7.33 -10.92 34.32
C THR A 12 6.66 -11.52 35.56
N LEU A 13 6.46 -12.83 35.55
CA LEU A 13 5.85 -13.56 36.67
C LEU A 13 6.85 -13.90 37.79
N VAL A 14 8.13 -14.05 37.43
CA VAL A 14 9.22 -14.36 38.38
C VAL A 14 10.37 -13.37 38.17
N PRO A 15 10.86 -12.69 39.21
CA PRO A 15 12.02 -11.81 39.11
C PRO A 15 13.25 -12.54 38.54
N GLY A 16 13.89 -11.95 37.52
CA GLY A 16 15.08 -12.52 36.87
C GLY A 16 14.78 -13.52 35.75
N ALA A 17 13.52 -13.86 35.47
CA ALA A 17 13.17 -14.66 34.30
C ALA A 17 13.54 -13.92 33.00
N PRO A 18 14.00 -14.62 31.95
CA PRO A 18 14.33 -14.00 30.68
C PRO A 18 13.07 -13.43 30.01
N LYS A 19 13.18 -12.21 29.46
CA LYS A 19 12.12 -11.64 28.63
C LYS A 19 11.93 -12.47 27.37
N ARG A 20 10.68 -12.79 27.06
CA ARG A 20 10.28 -13.50 25.84
C ARG A 20 9.20 -12.72 25.12
N ILE A 21 9.24 -12.78 23.80
CA ILE A 21 8.15 -12.25 22.98
C ILE A 21 6.94 -13.16 23.21
N SER A 22 5.79 -12.57 23.52
CA SER A 22 4.59 -13.34 23.86
C SER A 22 4.06 -14.09 22.64
N TYR A 23 3.51 -15.29 22.89
CA TYR A 23 2.84 -16.05 21.83
C TYR A 23 1.64 -15.28 21.25
N ASN A 24 0.93 -14.51 22.09
CA ASN A 24 -0.17 -13.66 21.65
C ASN A 24 0.28 -12.62 20.62
N PHE A 25 1.40 -11.95 20.88
CA PHE A 25 1.98 -11.01 19.93
C PHE A 25 2.41 -11.71 18.65
N LEU A 26 3.14 -12.83 18.74
CA LEU A 26 3.62 -13.57 17.58
C LEU A 26 2.46 -14.00 16.68
N SER A 27 1.43 -14.63 17.24
CA SER A 27 0.25 -15.08 16.48
C SER A 27 -0.52 -13.91 15.88
N SER A 28 -0.65 -12.80 16.61
CA SER A 28 -1.37 -11.61 16.13
C SER A 28 -0.60 -10.88 15.03
N PHE A 29 0.73 -10.81 15.15
CA PHE A 29 1.62 -10.22 14.14
C PHE A 29 1.63 -11.05 12.85
N GLU A 30 1.73 -12.37 12.96
CA GLU A 30 1.70 -13.28 11.82
C GLU A 30 0.40 -13.14 11.01
N LYS A 31 -0.75 -13.13 11.70
CA LYS A 31 -2.07 -12.91 11.09
C LYS A 31 -2.27 -11.52 10.50
N TRP A 32 -1.43 -10.56 10.83
CA TRP A 32 -1.58 -9.20 10.31
C TRP A 32 -1.07 -9.06 8.87
N LEU A 33 -0.07 -9.86 8.47
CA LEU A 33 0.54 -9.79 7.13
C LEU A 33 -0.25 -10.56 6.05
N ASN A 34 -1.00 -11.60 6.42
CA ASN A 34 -1.88 -12.39 5.54
C ASN A 34 -1.23 -12.97 4.24
N PHE A 35 0.10 -13.06 4.18
CA PHE A 35 0.82 -13.60 3.01
C PHE A 35 0.74 -15.13 2.90
N ASP A 36 0.44 -15.80 4.01
CA ASP A 36 0.18 -17.24 4.09
C ASP A 36 -1.10 -17.65 3.35
N THR A 37 -2.13 -16.81 3.37
CA THR A 37 -3.39 -17.05 2.66
C THR A 37 -3.52 -16.26 1.35
N ASN A 38 -2.74 -15.20 1.16
CA ASN A 38 -2.83 -14.31 -0.02
C ASN A 38 -1.46 -14.00 -0.65
N PRO A 39 -0.66 -14.99 -1.07
CA PRO A 39 0.68 -14.75 -1.62
C PRO A 39 0.67 -13.95 -2.93
N LEU A 40 -0.44 -13.97 -3.67
CA LEU A 40 -0.63 -13.18 -4.89
C LEU A 40 -0.51 -11.68 -4.63
N TYR A 41 -0.93 -11.19 -3.45
CA TYR A 41 -0.77 -9.80 -3.10
C TYR A 41 0.71 -9.40 -3.15
N ALA A 42 1.58 -10.19 -2.51
CA ALA A 42 3.01 -9.93 -2.50
C ALA A 42 3.64 -10.08 -3.90
N LEU A 43 3.24 -11.10 -4.65
CA LEU A 43 3.77 -11.37 -5.99
C LEU A 43 3.42 -10.29 -7.01
N LEU A 44 2.19 -9.80 -6.97
CA LEU A 44 1.68 -8.89 -7.99
C LEU A 44 1.81 -7.42 -7.60
N HIS A 45 2.23 -7.11 -6.36
CA HIS A 45 2.19 -5.79 -5.75
C HIS A 45 2.77 -4.67 -6.63
N GLU A 46 3.98 -4.84 -7.18
CA GLU A 46 4.56 -3.85 -8.09
C GLU A 46 4.10 -4.04 -9.54
N SER A 47 3.75 -5.27 -9.93
CA SER A 47 3.42 -5.61 -11.32
C SER A 47 2.15 -4.94 -11.82
N ILE A 48 1.21 -4.59 -10.93
CA ILE A 48 -0.03 -3.89 -11.30
C ILE A 48 0.22 -2.48 -11.87
N TYR A 49 1.41 -1.92 -11.67
CA TYR A 49 1.81 -0.61 -12.18
C TYR A 49 2.69 -0.69 -13.44
N CYS A 50 3.12 -1.89 -13.85
CA CYS A 50 4.05 -2.05 -14.96
C CYS A 50 3.39 -1.75 -16.31
N GLN A 51 4.05 -0.92 -17.12
CA GLN A 51 3.67 -0.62 -18.49
C GLN A 51 4.93 -0.40 -19.34
N GLY A 52 5.10 -1.19 -20.40
CA GLY A 52 6.22 -1.08 -21.35
C GLY A 52 7.62 -1.36 -20.78
N SER A 53 7.73 -1.66 -19.49
CA SER A 53 9.00 -1.85 -18.80
C SER A 53 8.83 -2.66 -17.51
N ALA A 54 9.95 -3.23 -17.07
CA ALA A 54 10.07 -4.00 -15.83
C ALA A 54 10.11 -3.08 -14.61
N ASN A 55 9.47 -3.46 -13.49
CA ASN A 55 9.58 -2.70 -12.24
C ASN A 55 10.98 -2.77 -11.61
N LYS A 56 11.73 -3.87 -11.83
CA LYS A 56 13.08 -4.09 -11.30
C LYS A 56 13.19 -3.83 -9.79
N TRP A 57 12.19 -4.24 -9.01
CA TRP A 57 12.14 -3.99 -7.57
C TRP A 57 12.28 -2.50 -7.25
N SER A 58 11.35 -1.70 -7.77
CA SER A 58 11.41 -0.24 -7.68
C SER A 58 11.36 0.23 -6.24
N ALA A 59 10.52 -0.35 -5.38
CA ALA A 59 10.45 0.01 -3.97
C ALA A 59 11.77 -0.29 -3.25
N ASN A 60 12.40 -1.44 -3.53
CA ASN A 60 13.70 -1.78 -2.96
C ASN A 60 14.80 -0.82 -3.42
N SER A 61 14.80 -0.46 -4.71
CA SER A 61 15.75 0.47 -5.30
C SER A 61 15.63 1.86 -4.67
N VAL A 62 14.41 2.38 -4.53
CA VAL A 62 14.15 3.67 -3.86
C VAL A 62 14.54 3.63 -2.39
N ARG A 63 14.17 2.56 -1.66
CA ARG A 63 14.56 2.38 -0.25
C ARG A 63 16.08 2.39 -0.09
N THR A 64 16.81 1.74 -0.98
CA THR A 64 18.28 1.71 -0.96
C THR A 64 18.88 3.08 -1.28
N ALA A 65 18.32 3.79 -2.25
CA ALA A 65 18.80 5.10 -2.68
C ALA A 65 18.71 6.18 -1.59
N VAL A 66 17.77 6.05 -0.64
CA VAL A 66 17.64 6.97 0.49
C VAL A 66 18.53 6.60 1.69
N GLY A 67 19.40 5.60 1.54
CA GLY A 67 20.37 5.18 2.56
C GLY A 67 19.70 4.57 3.78
N ASP A 68 20.09 5.04 4.96
CA ASP A 68 19.69 4.48 6.25
C ASP A 68 18.48 5.20 6.89
N LYS A 69 17.76 6.04 6.13
CA LYS A 69 16.54 6.71 6.61
C LYS A 69 15.48 5.74 7.13
N PHE A 70 15.43 4.52 6.60
CA PHE A 70 14.51 3.46 7.02
C PHE A 70 15.16 2.43 7.96
N ASP A 71 16.34 2.70 8.52
CA ASP A 71 16.93 1.88 9.58
C ASP A 71 16.25 2.18 10.93
N ALA A 72 15.29 1.33 11.28
CA ALA A 72 14.54 1.45 12.53
C ALA A 72 15.41 1.30 13.79
N ILE A 73 16.49 0.50 13.73
CA ILE A 73 17.38 0.26 14.87
C ILE A 73 18.26 1.48 15.11
N ARG A 74 18.81 2.05 14.05
CA ARG A 74 19.56 3.32 14.12
C ARG A 74 18.66 4.44 14.62
N ALA A 75 17.47 4.60 14.03
CA ALA A 75 16.51 5.63 14.43
C ALA A 75 16.16 5.53 15.93
N ALA A 76 15.87 4.33 16.42
CA ALA A 76 15.60 4.09 17.84
C ALA A 76 16.80 4.44 18.74
N ARG A 77 18.02 4.05 18.35
CA ARG A 77 19.26 4.33 19.11
C ARG A 77 19.56 5.84 19.19
N GLU A 78 19.36 6.54 18.09
CA GLU A 78 19.60 7.98 17.96
C GLU A 78 18.40 8.84 18.39
N ARG A 79 17.30 8.22 18.82
CA ARG A 79 16.04 8.88 19.21
C ARG A 79 15.42 9.72 18.09
N LEU A 80 15.56 9.26 16.85
CA LEU A 80 14.91 9.81 15.68
C LEU A 80 13.56 9.11 15.44
N PRO A 81 12.60 9.75 14.75
CA PRO A 81 11.38 9.08 14.32
C PRO A 81 11.67 7.84 13.48
N VAL A 82 11.02 6.71 13.80
CA VAL A 82 11.08 5.50 12.99
C VAL A 82 10.14 5.67 11.79
N LEU A 83 10.69 5.59 10.58
CA LEU A 83 9.93 5.66 9.34
C LEU A 83 9.45 4.27 8.93
N PHE A 84 8.24 4.20 8.37
CA PHE A 84 7.63 2.97 7.85
C PHE A 84 7.56 3.00 6.33
N THR A 85 7.69 1.83 5.70
CA THR A 85 7.69 1.69 4.25
C THR A 85 6.29 1.53 3.65
N GLY A 86 5.23 1.63 4.47
CA GLY A 86 3.86 1.34 4.03
C GLY A 86 3.70 -0.13 3.63
N GLU A 87 3.04 -0.38 2.51
CA GLU A 87 2.67 -1.71 2.01
C GLU A 87 3.67 -2.28 0.99
N MET A 88 4.83 -1.64 0.84
CA MET A 88 5.83 -2.02 -0.16
C MET A 88 6.39 -3.43 0.07
N ILE A 89 6.54 -4.17 -1.02
CA ILE A 89 7.11 -5.52 -1.03
C ILE A 89 8.58 -5.46 -1.45
N PHE A 90 9.44 -6.21 -0.76
CA PHE A 90 10.88 -6.23 -1.01
C PHE A 90 11.38 -7.65 -1.33
N PRO A 91 12.49 -7.80 -2.09
CA PRO A 91 13.05 -9.11 -2.44
C PRO A 91 13.29 -10.02 -1.22
N TRP A 92 13.84 -9.45 -0.14
CA TRP A 92 14.15 -10.19 1.09
C TRP A 92 12.92 -10.81 1.75
N MET A 93 11.71 -10.28 1.51
CA MET A 93 10.49 -10.89 2.05
C MET A 93 10.28 -12.31 1.50
N PHE A 94 10.68 -12.57 0.25
CA PHE A 94 10.64 -13.91 -0.34
C PHE A 94 11.76 -14.83 0.17
N ASP A 95 12.79 -14.28 0.82
CA ASP A 95 13.83 -15.06 1.51
C ASP A 95 13.47 -15.39 2.95
N GLU A 96 12.74 -14.52 3.64
CA GLU A 96 12.50 -14.62 5.08
C GLU A 96 11.11 -15.14 5.44
N ILE A 97 10.07 -14.71 4.71
CA ILE A 97 8.68 -15.08 5.02
C ILE A 97 8.41 -16.47 4.48
N HIS A 98 8.14 -17.42 5.38
CA HIS A 98 8.01 -18.84 5.06
C HIS A 98 7.01 -19.11 3.92
N ALA A 99 5.85 -18.47 3.96
CA ALA A 99 4.81 -18.63 2.94
C ALA A 99 5.20 -18.11 1.54
N LEU A 100 6.14 -17.16 1.47
CA LEU A 100 6.55 -16.54 0.21
C LEU A 100 7.73 -17.26 -0.46
N LYS A 101 8.52 -18.02 0.30
CA LYS A 101 9.71 -18.75 -0.21
C LYS A 101 9.48 -19.55 -1.49
N PRO A 102 8.39 -20.34 -1.63
CA PRO A 102 8.16 -21.13 -2.84
C PRO A 102 7.98 -20.26 -4.10
N PHE A 103 7.64 -18.98 -3.93
CA PHE A 103 7.35 -18.06 -5.03
C PHE A 103 8.52 -17.13 -5.39
N LYS A 104 9.67 -17.26 -4.74
CA LYS A 104 10.83 -16.37 -4.94
C LYS A 104 11.22 -16.25 -6.42
N GLU A 105 11.39 -17.38 -7.10
CA GLU A 105 11.79 -17.38 -8.52
C GLU A 105 10.73 -16.71 -9.40
N ALA A 106 9.45 -16.95 -9.12
CA ALA A 106 8.35 -16.30 -9.85
C ALA A 106 8.35 -14.77 -9.63
N ALA A 107 8.62 -14.32 -8.40
CA ALA A 107 8.73 -12.90 -8.08
C ALA A 107 9.88 -12.23 -8.86
N HIS A 108 11.05 -12.89 -8.95
CA HIS A 108 12.16 -12.39 -9.75
C HIS A 108 11.85 -12.32 -11.25
N ILE A 109 11.18 -13.34 -11.80
CA ILE A 109 10.74 -13.33 -13.20
C ILE A 109 9.79 -12.15 -13.47
N LEU A 110 8.81 -11.93 -12.58
CA LEU A 110 7.86 -10.82 -12.71
C LEU A 110 8.56 -9.46 -12.62
N ALA A 111 9.52 -9.32 -11.71
CA ALA A 111 10.27 -8.08 -11.52
C ALA A 111 11.15 -7.72 -12.73
N GLU A 112 11.63 -8.72 -13.49
CA GLU A 112 12.46 -8.54 -14.68
C GLU A 112 11.69 -8.55 -16.01
N LYS A 113 10.39 -8.90 -15.99
CA LYS A 113 9.54 -8.94 -17.19
C LYS A 113 9.46 -7.55 -17.84
N LYS A 114 9.83 -7.42 -19.12
CA LYS A 114 9.96 -6.13 -19.83
C LYS A 114 8.82 -5.83 -20.79
N ASP A 115 8.18 -6.87 -21.31
CA ASP A 115 7.13 -6.84 -22.32
C ASP A 115 5.74 -6.69 -21.66
N TRP A 116 5.61 -5.77 -20.70
CA TRP A 116 4.30 -5.41 -20.16
C TRP A 116 3.54 -4.59 -21.21
N PRO A 117 2.32 -5.00 -21.59
CA PRO A 117 1.52 -4.23 -22.53
C PRO A 117 1.11 -2.88 -21.92
N PRO A 118 0.70 -1.91 -22.73
CA PRO A 118 0.01 -0.73 -22.23
C PRO A 118 -1.19 -1.11 -21.36
N LEU A 119 -1.25 -0.56 -20.15
CA LEU A 119 -2.36 -0.82 -19.22
C LEU A 119 -3.60 -0.01 -19.61
N TYR A 120 -3.38 1.21 -20.10
CA TYR A 120 -4.44 2.14 -20.48
C TYR A 120 -4.17 2.77 -21.85
N ASP A 121 -5.23 2.94 -22.63
CA ASP A 121 -5.20 3.78 -23.83
C ASP A 121 -5.59 5.22 -23.44
N VAL A 122 -4.58 6.09 -23.36
CA VAL A 122 -4.76 7.49 -22.97
C VAL A 122 -5.61 8.27 -23.97
N GLN A 123 -5.60 7.91 -25.25
CA GLN A 123 -6.44 8.58 -26.26
C GLN A 123 -7.91 8.21 -26.06
N VAL A 124 -8.19 6.95 -25.74
CA VAL A 124 -9.56 6.51 -25.39
C VAL A 124 -10.04 7.19 -24.12
N LEU A 125 -9.19 7.25 -23.07
CA LEU A 125 -9.53 7.92 -21.81
C LEU A 125 -9.82 9.42 -22.00
N ASN A 126 -9.01 10.11 -22.79
CA ASN A 126 -9.23 11.54 -23.12
C ASN A 126 -10.48 11.78 -23.98
N ASN A 127 -11.02 10.76 -24.63
CA ASN A 127 -12.25 10.85 -25.41
C ASN A 127 -13.47 10.20 -24.73
N ASN A 128 -13.32 9.79 -23.47
CA ASN A 128 -14.37 9.15 -22.69
C ASN A 128 -15.66 10.01 -22.66
N LYS A 129 -16.81 9.34 -22.84
CA LYS A 129 -18.15 9.94 -22.82
C LYS A 129 -18.98 9.48 -21.61
N VAL A 130 -18.50 8.49 -20.88
CA VAL A 130 -19.17 7.98 -19.67
C VAL A 130 -18.82 8.90 -18.50
N PRO A 131 -19.78 9.45 -17.75
CA PRO A 131 -19.48 10.24 -16.56
C PRO A 131 -18.69 9.42 -15.52
N VAL A 132 -17.63 10.02 -14.96
CA VAL A 132 -16.80 9.37 -13.93
C VAL A 132 -16.79 10.25 -12.69
N ALA A 133 -17.02 9.66 -11.52
CA ALA A 133 -16.78 10.29 -10.23
C ALA A 133 -15.66 9.52 -9.52
N ALA A 134 -14.71 10.23 -8.94
CA ALA A 134 -13.54 9.63 -8.29
C ALA A 134 -13.33 10.23 -6.90
N ALA A 135 -13.16 9.38 -5.88
CA ALA A 135 -12.73 9.84 -4.57
C ALA A 135 -11.21 10.07 -4.62
N VAL A 136 -10.77 11.23 -4.15
CA VAL A 136 -9.35 11.58 -4.02
C VAL A 136 -9.10 12.04 -2.59
N TYR A 137 -8.38 11.24 -1.83
CA TYR A 137 -8.02 11.60 -0.46
C TYR A 137 -6.78 12.50 -0.48
N TYR A 138 -6.91 13.70 0.08
CA TYR A 138 -5.87 14.73 -0.01
C TYR A 138 -4.57 14.31 0.71
N GLU A 139 -4.71 13.59 1.83
CA GLU A 139 -3.60 13.13 2.68
C GLU A 139 -3.36 11.61 2.55
N ASP A 140 -3.67 11.02 1.39
CA ASP A 140 -3.41 9.60 1.15
C ASP A 140 -1.91 9.28 1.23
N LEU A 141 -1.56 8.32 2.07
CA LEU A 141 -0.18 7.87 2.27
C LEU A 141 0.38 7.11 1.06
N TYR A 142 -0.48 6.45 0.28
CA TYR A 142 -0.11 5.51 -0.78
C TYR A 142 -0.30 6.10 -2.17
N VAL A 143 -1.36 6.88 -2.37
CA VAL A 143 -1.67 7.50 -3.67
C VAL A 143 -1.36 8.99 -3.63
N ASN A 144 -0.25 9.39 -4.22
CA ASN A 144 0.15 10.79 -4.21
C ASN A 144 -0.90 11.69 -4.89
N PHE A 145 -1.36 12.71 -4.17
CA PHE A 145 -2.39 13.64 -4.65
C PHE A 145 -2.05 14.28 -6.01
N LYS A 146 -0.82 14.73 -6.22
CA LYS A 146 -0.43 15.38 -7.48
C LYS A 146 -0.49 14.41 -8.65
N LEU A 147 -0.01 13.18 -8.47
CA LEU A 147 -0.09 12.12 -9.49
C LEU A 147 -1.54 11.72 -9.79
N ALA A 148 -2.38 11.64 -8.75
CA ALA A 148 -3.81 11.36 -8.92
C ALA A 148 -4.50 12.46 -9.75
N MET A 149 -4.21 13.73 -9.46
CA MET A 149 -4.77 14.87 -10.19
C MET A 149 -4.22 14.99 -11.61
N GLU A 150 -2.94 14.69 -11.83
CA GLU A 150 -2.35 14.59 -13.17
C GLU A 150 -3.05 13.50 -13.99
N THR A 151 -3.28 12.32 -13.40
CA THR A 151 -4.02 11.24 -14.05
C THR A 151 -5.47 11.64 -14.35
N ALA A 152 -6.15 12.28 -13.40
CA ALA A 152 -7.51 12.76 -13.60
C ALA A 152 -7.59 13.78 -14.75
N SER A 153 -6.57 14.62 -14.94
CA SER A 153 -6.53 15.57 -16.06
C SER A 153 -6.53 14.91 -17.45
N GLN A 154 -6.18 13.62 -17.53
CA GLN A 154 -6.11 12.83 -18.77
C GLN A 154 -7.37 11.98 -19.02
N ILE A 155 -8.41 12.13 -18.20
CA ILE A 155 -9.65 11.35 -18.31
C ILE A 155 -10.81 12.30 -18.55
N ALA A 156 -11.39 12.29 -19.75
CA ALA A 156 -12.51 13.15 -20.05
C ALA A 156 -13.74 12.80 -19.20
N GLY A 157 -14.39 13.83 -18.66
CA GLY A 157 -15.62 13.70 -17.88
C GLY A 157 -15.43 13.23 -16.43
N ILE A 158 -14.19 13.06 -15.96
CA ILE A 158 -13.92 12.73 -14.56
C ILE A 158 -14.20 13.91 -13.63
N ARG A 159 -14.80 13.60 -12.48
CA ARG A 159 -15.19 14.55 -11.44
C ARG A 159 -14.57 14.08 -10.11
N PRO A 160 -13.42 14.65 -9.71
CA PRO A 160 -12.80 14.28 -8.46
C PRO A 160 -13.54 14.92 -7.28
N TRP A 161 -13.94 14.11 -6.30
CA TRP A 161 -14.29 14.56 -4.96
C TRP A 161 -13.03 14.51 -4.10
N ILE A 162 -12.43 15.68 -3.89
CA ILE A 162 -11.22 15.84 -3.09
C ILE A 162 -11.64 16.05 -1.64
N THR A 163 -11.14 15.22 -0.73
CA THR A 163 -11.49 15.29 0.69
C THR A 163 -10.32 14.92 1.59
N ASN A 164 -10.24 15.55 2.76
CA ASN A 164 -9.36 15.17 3.87
C ASN A 164 -10.13 14.53 5.03
N GLU A 165 -11.42 14.24 4.84
CA GLU A 165 -12.22 13.53 5.84
C GLU A 165 -11.76 12.07 6.01
N PHE A 166 -11.22 11.49 4.94
CA PHE A 166 -10.79 10.11 4.88
C PHE A 166 -9.32 10.01 4.45
N MET A 167 -8.68 8.92 4.86
CA MET A 167 -7.39 8.49 4.33
C MET A 167 -7.62 7.32 3.35
N HIS A 168 -6.54 6.60 3.00
CA HIS A 168 -6.58 5.45 2.10
C HIS A 168 -7.68 4.41 2.43
N SER A 169 -8.03 4.28 3.72
CA SER A 169 -9.06 3.39 4.25
C SER A 169 -10.49 3.90 4.12
N GLY A 170 -10.78 4.99 3.40
CA GLY A 170 -12.11 5.62 3.41
C GLY A 170 -13.30 4.69 3.14
N LEU A 171 -13.15 3.68 2.27
CA LEU A 171 -14.20 2.67 2.05
C LEU A 171 -14.43 1.74 3.26
N ARG A 172 -13.39 1.47 4.05
CA ARG A 172 -13.48 0.67 5.28
C ARG A 172 -14.00 1.49 6.45
N ASP A 173 -13.65 2.79 6.48
CA ASP A 173 -14.03 3.68 7.57
C ASP A 173 -15.50 4.12 7.45
N ASP A 174 -15.93 4.54 6.27
CA ASP A 174 -17.34 4.84 5.97
C ASP A 174 -17.66 4.67 4.47
N GLY A 175 -17.66 3.42 4.02
CA GLY A 175 -17.97 3.08 2.62
C GLY A 175 -19.35 3.54 2.16
N SER A 176 -20.33 3.62 3.06
CA SER A 176 -21.67 4.09 2.73
C SER A 176 -21.65 5.54 2.26
N LYS A 177 -21.00 6.41 3.04
CA LYS A 177 -20.86 7.83 2.72
C LYS A 177 -20.05 8.06 1.46
N VAL A 178 -18.94 7.33 1.29
CA VAL A 178 -18.09 7.43 0.08
C VAL A 178 -18.89 7.04 -1.18
N ILE A 179 -19.58 5.90 -1.16
CA ILE A 179 -20.36 5.43 -2.31
C ILE A 179 -21.55 6.37 -2.61
N ASP A 180 -22.29 6.79 -1.59
CA ASP A 180 -23.41 7.73 -1.74
C ASP A 180 -22.95 9.08 -2.31
N GLN A 181 -21.74 9.52 -1.94
CA GLN A 181 -21.13 10.72 -2.51
C GLN A 181 -20.88 10.55 -4.01
N LEU A 182 -20.17 9.49 -4.42
CA LEU A 182 -19.80 9.26 -5.80
C LEU A 182 -21.02 9.03 -6.71
N LEU A 183 -21.98 8.20 -6.26
CA LEU A 183 -23.23 7.99 -6.99
C LEU A 183 -24.10 9.24 -7.03
N GLY A 184 -24.10 10.03 -5.95
CA GLY A 184 -24.78 11.32 -5.91
C GLY A 184 -24.25 12.31 -6.95
N MET A 185 -22.93 12.36 -7.15
CA MET A 185 -22.28 13.20 -8.17
C MET A 185 -22.59 12.74 -9.60
N LEU A 186 -22.68 11.43 -9.82
CA LEU A 186 -23.04 10.86 -11.13
C LEU A 186 -24.50 11.16 -11.49
N ASN A 187 -25.40 11.07 -10.51
CA ASN A 187 -26.85 11.25 -10.69
C ASN A 187 -27.32 12.72 -10.56
N GLY A 188 -26.40 13.68 -10.42
CA GLY A 188 -26.73 15.11 -10.29
C GLY A 188 -27.42 15.47 -8.96
N ARG A 189 -27.39 14.59 -7.96
CA ARG A 189 -27.96 14.82 -6.63
C ARG A 189 -27.02 15.55 -5.68
N LYS A 190 -25.73 15.59 -6.00
CA LYS A 190 -24.70 16.28 -5.24
C LYS A 190 -23.87 17.19 -6.17
N PRO A 191 -23.38 18.33 -5.65
CA PRO A 191 -22.57 19.25 -6.43
C PRO A 191 -21.25 18.58 -6.85
N LEU A 192 -20.69 19.11 -7.93
CA LEU A 192 -19.40 18.66 -8.48
C LEU A 192 -18.21 19.42 -7.88
N PHE A 193 -18.48 20.39 -7.00
CA PHE A 193 -17.55 21.32 -6.39
C PHE A 193 -17.98 21.64 -4.96
#